data_AF-A0A510J8M4-F1
#
_entry.id   AF-A0A510J8M4-F1
#
_cell.length_a   1.000
_cell.length_b   1.000
_cell.length_c   1.000
_cell.angle_alpha   90.00
_cell.angle_beta   90.00
_cell.angle_gamma   90.00
#
_symmetry.space_group_name_H-M   'P 1'
#
loop_
_entity.id
_entity.type
_entity.pdbx_description
1 polymer ?
#
loop_
_entity_poly.entity_id
_entity_poly.type
_entity_poly.pdbx_seq_one_letter_code
_entity_poly.pdbx_strand_id
1 'polypeptide(L)' 'MGENTKKNYKLKILRKLMLDKDLLWKDVERITGFTRQNIDYAFKNNYQKTIDKVFEKIQSV' A
#
# COMPACT_ATOMS: atom_id res chain seq x y z
N MET A 1 4.73 10.29 -23.03
CA MET A 1 4.16 10.17 -21.67
C MET A 1 3.97 8.68 -21.35
N GLY A 2 4.92 8.00 -20.69
CA GLY A 2 4.92 6.52 -20.65
C GLY A 2 5.33 5.82 -19.35
N GLU A 3 5.91 6.51 -18.35
CA GLU A 3 6.46 5.83 -17.16
C GLU A 3 5.58 5.91 -15.89
N ASN A 4 4.54 6.75 -15.87
CA ASN A 4 3.67 6.93 -14.70
C ASN A 4 2.55 5.88 -14.57
N THR A 5 2.34 5.03 -15.58
CA THR A 5 1.16 4.17 -15.63
C THR A 5 1.29 2.90 -14.77
N LYS A 6 2.51 2.33 -14.68
CA LYS A 6 2.76 1.09 -13.91
C LYS A 6 2.91 1.32 -12.39
N LYS A 7 3.55 2.43 -11.97
CA LYS A 7 3.71 2.81 -10.55
C LYS A 7 2.37 3.01 -9.83
N ASN A 8 1.31 3.28 -10.59
CA ASN A 8 -0.04 3.47 -10.07
C ASN A 8 -0.81 2.18 -9.81
N TYR A 9 -0.43 1.04 -10.41
CA TYR A 9 -1.27 -0.17 -10.35
C TYR A 9 -1.31 -0.78 -8.95
N LYS A 10 -0.15 -0.99 -8.31
CA LYS A 10 -0.09 -1.54 -6.94
C LYS A 10 -0.73 -0.61 -5.92
N LEU A 11 -0.53 0.71 -6.05
CA LEU A 11 -1.17 1.69 -5.17
C LEU A 11 -2.70 1.71 -5.34
N LYS A 12 -3.20 1.52 -6.57
CA LYS A 12 -4.64 1.34 -6.83
C LYS A 12 -5.18 0.06 -6.16
N ILE A 13 -4.44 -1.05 -6.21
CA ILE A 13 -4.84 -2.29 -5.51
C ILE A 13 -4.91 -2.04 -4.00
N LEU A 14 -3.89 -1.39 -3.43
CA LEU A 14 -3.89 -1.06 -2.00
C LEU A 14 -5.13 -0.23 -1.63
N ARG A 15 -5.42 0.84 -2.38
CA ARG A 15 -6.61 1.67 -2.15
C ARG A 15 -7.92 0.90 -2.28
N LYS A 16 -8.00 -0.03 -3.24
CA LYS A 16 -9.16 -0.89 -3.40
C LYS A 16 -9.33 -1.81 -2.18
N LEU A 17 -8.26 -2.47 -1.73
CA LEU A 17 -8.31 -3.30 -0.52
C LEU A 17 -8.70 -2.50 0.73
N MET A 18 -8.23 -1.26 0.83
CA MET A 18 -8.62 -0.37 1.92
C MET A 18 -10.14 -0.10 1.89
N LEU A 19 -10.71 0.16 0.71
CA LEU A 19 -12.15 0.36 0.57
C LEU A 19 -12.94 -0.93 0.83
N ASP A 20 -12.50 -2.06 0.28
CA ASP A 20 -13.17 -3.37 0.43
C ASP A 20 -13.21 -3.83 1.90
N LYS A 21 -12.26 -3.38 2.73
CA LYS A 21 -12.16 -3.70 4.17
C LYS A 21 -12.54 -2.53 5.09
N ASP A 22 -13.04 -1.43 4.54
CA ASP A 22 -13.36 -0.19 5.27
C ASP A 22 -12.21 0.34 6.16
N LEU A 23 -10.97 0.23 5.65
CA LEU A 23 -9.75 0.66 6.35
C LEU A 23 -9.36 2.09 5.97
N LEU A 24 -9.06 2.90 6.97
CA LEU A 24 -8.44 4.21 6.77
C LEU A 24 -6.91 4.08 6.77
N TRP A 25 -6.22 5.13 6.32
CA TRP A 25 -4.76 5.19 6.39
C TRP A 25 -4.23 4.97 7.81
N LYS A 26 -4.90 5.51 8.83
CA LYS A 26 -4.52 5.30 10.23
C LYS A 26 -4.57 3.82 10.63
N ASP A 27 -5.52 3.06 10.10
CA ASP A 27 -5.64 1.63 10.38
C ASP A 27 -4.56 0.85 9.64
N VAL A 28 -4.29 1.20 8.38
CA VAL A 28 -3.17 0.65 7.62
C VAL A 28 -1.84 0.90 8.33
N GLU A 29 -1.62 2.11 8.85
CA GLU A 29 -0.43 2.44 9.64
C GLU A 29 -0.35 1.60 10.92
N ARG A 30 -1.47 1.42 11.64
CA ARG A 30 -1.54 0.62 12.86
C ARG A 30 -1.30 -0.87 12.60
N ILE A 31 -1.92 -1.44 11.57
CA ILE A 31 -1.80 -2.84 11.16
C ILE A 31 -0.37 -3.12 10.70
N THR A 32 0.14 -2.28 9.80
CA THR A 32 1.43 -2.53 9.15
C THR A 32 2.62 -2.12 10.00
N GLY A 33 2.46 -1.10 10.86
CA GLY A 33 3.54 -0.43 11.58
C GLY A 33 4.34 0.55 10.70
N PHE A 34 3.93 0.76 9.44
CA PHE A 34 4.56 1.71 8.54
C PHE A 34 3.72 2.97 8.43
N THR A 35 4.36 4.15 8.46
CA THR A 35 3.68 5.40 8.15
C THR A 35 3.25 5.43 6.68
N ARG A 36 2.23 6.21 6.36
CA ARG A 36 1.77 6.47 5.00
C ARG A 36 2.91 6.94 4.11
N GLN A 37 3.81 7.78 4.62
CA GLN A 37 4.99 8.23 3.87
C GLN A 37 5.93 7.08 3.52
N ASN A 38 6.18 6.14 4.45
CA ASN A 38 6.99 4.96 4.18
C ASN A 38 6.32 4.05 3.16
N ILE A 39 5.00 3.90 3.23
CA ILE A 39 4.21 3.13 2.26
C ILE A 39 4.28 3.82 0.89
N ASP A 40 3.96 5.10 0.79
CA ASP A 40 4.02 5.85 -0.47
C ASP A 40 5.44 5.82 -1.08
N TYR A 41 6.48 5.96 -0.26
CA TYR A 41 7.88 5.83 -0.70
C TYR A 41 8.19 4.41 -1.19
N ALA A 42 7.73 3.39 -0.48
CA ALA A 42 7.91 1.99 -0.88
C ALA A 42 7.24 1.70 -2.22
N PHE A 43 6.02 2.16 -2.43
CA PHE A 43 5.28 2.00 -3.68
C PHE A 43 5.90 2.83 -4.83
N LYS A 44 6.38 4.05 -4.56
CA LYS A 44 7.03 4.92 -5.57
C LYS A 44 8.35 4.35 -6.09
N ASN A 45 9.12 3.70 -5.22
CA ASN A 45 10.44 3.14 -5.52
C ASN A 45 10.40 1.61 -5.72
N ASN A 46 9.21 0.99 -5.69
CA ASN A 46 9.01 -0.45 -5.85
C ASN A 46 9.82 -1.30 -4.85
N TYR A 47 9.85 -0.89 -3.58
CA TYR A 47 10.41 -1.69 -2.48
C TYR A 47 9.52 -2.90 -2.19
N GLN A 48 9.74 -3.96 -2.95
CA GLN A 48 8.90 -5.16 -2.96
C GLN A 48 8.67 -5.74 -1.57
N LYS A 49 9.71 -5.88 -0.73
CA LYS A 49 9.59 -6.40 0.65
C LYS A 49 8.61 -5.61 1.53
N THR A 50 8.60 -4.29 1.42
CA THR A 50 7.70 -3.44 2.22
C THR A 50 6.28 -3.51 1.66
N ILE A 51 6.15 -3.48 0.33
CA ILE A 51 4.86 -3.62 -0.35
C ILE A 51 4.19 -4.96 0.03
N ASP A 52 4.94 -6.07 -0.03
CA ASP A 52 4.43 -7.40 0.28
C ASP A 52 3.99 -7.50 1.73
N LYS A 53 4.78 -6.98 2.67
CA LYS A 53 4.39 -6.91 4.09
C LYS A 53 3.13 -6.08 4.33
N VAL A 54 2.97 -4.97 3.61
CA VAL A 54 1.76 -4.14 3.68
C VAL A 54 0.56 -4.95 3.22
N PHE A 55 0.66 -5.63 2.08
CA PHE A 55 -0.43 -6.47 1.56
C PHE A 55 -0.75 -7.66 2.46
N GLU A 56 0.26 -8.42 2.90
CA GLU A 56 0.13 -9.57 3.79
C GLU A 56 -0.64 -9.19 5.06
N LYS A 57 -0.20 -8.12 5.74
CA LYS A 57 -0.84 -7.69 6.98
C LYS A 57 -2.26 -7.16 6.77
N ILE A 58 -2.53 -6.43 5.69
CA ILE A 58 -3.89 -5.97 5.39
C ILE A 58 -4.81 -7.15 5.03
N GLN A 59 -4.28 -8.18 4.37
CA GLN A 59 -5.06 -9.38 4.04
C GLN A 59 -5.35 -10.25 5.27
N SER A 60 -4.49 -10.23 6.28
CA SER A 60 -4.69 -10.95 7.55
C SER A 60 -5.70 -10.31 8.52
N VAL A 61 -6.21 -9.11 8.21
CA VAL A 61 -7.32 -8.47 8.95
C VAL A 61 -8.65 -8.88 8.33
#